data_AF-A0A8K0JGR7-F1
#
_entry.id   AF-A0A8K0JGR7-F1
#
_cell.length_a   1.000
_cell.length_b   1.000
_cell.length_c   1.000
_cell.angle_alpha   90.00
_cell.angle_beta   90.00
_cell.angle_gamma   90.00
#
_symmetry.space_group_name_H-M   'P 1'
#
loop_
_entity.id
_entity.type
_entity.pdbx_description
1 polymer ?
#
loop_
_entity_poly.entity_id
_entity_poly.type
_entity_poly.pdbx_seq_one_letter_code
_entity_poly.pdbx_strand_id
1 'polypeptide(L)'
;MAEDESGWSLTESDPLVFTQLLQEIGVRGLQVDDLYSLDPETLESLQPIHALIFLFKWVAPTETSDAEKKEENDAASKKVGGQLVSLEESQDCGVYFANQVINNACATIATVNAVMNITPQEAANDAETIAHGAELDNLASFGAGMDAMTLGHILGQSELLRTTHNSFSNSSPFSISRDATSDKEKEDAYHFIAYVPKMGCVWELDGLKSGAVRHGSCEEGEGWVKKATEVIQERIGTYPPGSLMFNLLAIRSAAIPRLERLIASSDTPSSVIPQLQENLLQEQEKLHRMKLENGLRRSNSVGMILECLKQMSKEKVQGDAGKSRLEEAMEKARVIGNEKREKRMKGMDVD
;
A
#
# COMPACT_ATOMS: atom_id res chain seq x y z
N MET A 1 21.56 -16.04 1.58
CA MET A 1 20.66 -15.01 2.10
C MET A 1 21.20 -13.69 1.59
N ALA A 2 20.72 -13.21 0.45
CA ALA A 2 20.88 -11.79 0.13
C ALA A 2 19.67 -11.10 0.75
N GLU A 3 19.71 -10.95 2.08
CA GLU A 3 18.90 -9.93 2.73
C GLU A 3 19.32 -8.59 2.11
N ASP A 4 18.36 -7.74 1.74
CA ASP A 4 18.69 -6.33 1.55
C ASP A 4 19.36 -5.88 2.86
N GLU A 5 20.51 -5.20 2.83
CA GLU A 5 21.29 -4.87 4.05
C GLU A 5 20.44 -4.11 5.09
N SER A 6 19.33 -3.53 4.65
CA SER A 6 18.32 -2.86 5.47
C SER A 6 17.46 -3.78 6.33
N GLY A 7 17.26 -5.05 5.95
CA GLY A 7 16.35 -5.99 6.62
C GLY A 7 14.85 -5.75 6.36
N TRP A 8 14.49 -4.97 5.34
CA TRP A 8 13.10 -4.68 4.92
C TRP A 8 12.83 -5.16 3.48
N SER A 9 11.73 -5.88 3.28
CA SER A 9 11.31 -6.44 1.99
C SER A 9 10.50 -5.47 1.13
N LEU A 10 10.38 -5.71 -0.18
CA LEU A 10 9.37 -5.01 -0.98
C LEU A 10 7.96 -5.44 -0.58
N THR A 11 7.04 -4.48 -0.51
CA THR A 11 5.62 -4.69 -0.20
C THR A 11 4.75 -4.42 -1.43
N GLU A 12 3.78 -5.29 -1.68
CA GLU A 12 2.79 -5.12 -2.74
C GLU A 12 1.72 -4.08 -2.36
N SER A 13 1.20 -3.35 -3.34
CA SER A 13 0.09 -2.41 -3.17
C SER A 13 -1.24 -3.14 -3.10
N ASP A 14 -1.50 -3.82 -1.98
CA ASP A 14 -2.73 -4.59 -1.76
C ASP A 14 -3.48 -4.06 -0.52
N PRO A 15 -4.75 -3.63 -0.64
CA PRO A 15 -5.55 -3.19 0.52
C PRO A 15 -5.60 -4.22 1.66
N LEU A 16 -5.52 -5.51 1.36
CA LEU A 16 -5.53 -6.60 2.32
C LEU A 16 -4.25 -6.67 3.14
N VAL A 17 -3.11 -6.40 2.51
CA VAL A 17 -1.81 -6.30 3.18
C VAL A 17 -1.81 -5.09 4.11
N PHE A 18 -2.27 -3.94 3.64
CA PHE A 18 -2.33 -2.73 4.46
C PHE A 18 -3.34 -2.84 5.61
N THR A 19 -4.50 -3.47 5.38
CA THR A 19 -5.48 -3.74 6.46
C THR A 19 -4.89 -4.64 7.53
N GLN A 20 -4.19 -5.71 7.13
CA GLN A 20 -3.55 -6.62 8.08
C GLN A 20 -2.37 -5.96 8.80
N LEU A 21 -1.59 -5.11 8.10
CA LEU A 21 -0.53 -4.30 8.71
C LEU A 21 -1.09 -3.42 9.84
N LEU A 22 -2.19 -2.70 9.60
CA LEU A 22 -2.85 -1.88 10.64
C LEU A 22 -3.24 -2.73 11.87
N GLN A 23 -3.85 -3.89 11.63
CA GLN A 23 -4.29 -4.78 12.71
C GLN A 23 -3.12 -5.33 13.53
N GLU A 24 -2.04 -5.75 12.89
CA GLU A 24 -0.88 -6.38 13.56
C GLU A 24 -0.02 -5.36 14.33
N ILE A 25 0.01 -4.09 13.91
CA ILE A 25 0.66 -3.01 14.68
C ILE A 25 -0.24 -2.44 15.79
N GLY A 26 -1.47 -2.94 15.93
CA GLY A 26 -2.39 -2.63 17.02
C GLY A 26 -3.38 -1.50 16.77
N VAL A 27 -3.49 -1.00 15.54
CA VAL A 27 -4.47 0.02 15.16
C VAL A 27 -5.87 -0.59 15.15
N ARG A 28 -6.84 0.11 15.74
CA ARG A 28 -8.25 -0.32 15.83
C ARG A 28 -9.17 0.60 15.03
N GLY A 29 -10.31 0.05 14.61
CA GLY A 29 -11.41 0.80 14.00
C GLY A 29 -11.18 1.23 12.54
N LEU A 30 -10.07 0.82 11.91
CA LEU A 30 -9.71 1.19 10.54
C LEU A 30 -9.56 -0.04 9.63
N GLN A 31 -9.87 0.13 8.35
CA GLN A 31 -9.60 -0.81 7.27
C GLN A 31 -9.07 -0.08 6.04
N VAL A 32 -8.51 -0.82 5.09
CA VAL A 32 -8.01 -0.28 3.82
C VAL A 32 -8.79 -0.86 2.64
N ASP A 33 -9.15 0.02 1.72
CA ASP A 33 -9.89 -0.27 0.49
C ASP A 33 -9.13 0.28 -0.72
N ASP A 34 -9.26 -0.38 -1.86
CA ASP A 34 -8.69 0.09 -3.12
C ASP A 34 -9.64 1.09 -3.78
N LEU A 35 -9.10 2.17 -4.35
CA LEU A 35 -9.85 3.18 -5.07
C LEU A 35 -9.64 3.02 -6.57
N TYR A 36 -10.53 2.25 -7.19
CA TYR A 36 -10.53 2.01 -8.64
C TYR A 36 -11.02 3.22 -9.45
N SER A 37 -11.79 4.10 -8.82
CA SER A 37 -12.37 5.28 -9.45
C SER A 37 -12.42 6.44 -8.46
N LEU A 38 -12.33 7.65 -9.00
CA LEU A 38 -12.40 8.91 -8.24
C LEU A 38 -13.76 9.60 -8.41
N ASP A 39 -14.76 8.88 -8.93
CA ASP A 39 -16.12 9.40 -9.04
C ASP A 39 -16.80 9.52 -7.67
N PRO A 40 -17.77 10.43 -7.51
CA PRO A 40 -18.42 10.67 -6.23
C PRO A 40 -19.11 9.44 -5.64
N GLU A 41 -19.68 8.54 -6.45
CA GLU A 41 -20.42 7.37 -5.97
C GLU A 41 -19.48 6.37 -5.30
N THR A 42 -18.33 6.09 -5.93
CA THR A 42 -17.26 5.27 -5.34
C THR A 42 -16.79 5.87 -4.01
N LEU A 43 -16.49 7.18 -3.98
CA LEU A 43 -15.98 7.86 -2.78
C LEU A 43 -16.99 7.93 -1.64
N GLU A 44 -18.28 8.10 -1.94
CA GLU A 44 -19.37 8.12 -0.95
C GLU A 44 -19.57 6.75 -0.31
N SER A 45 -19.48 5.66 -1.09
CA SER A 45 -19.64 4.30 -0.59
C SER A 45 -18.60 3.89 0.47
N LEU A 46 -17.43 4.53 0.45
CA LEU A 46 -16.30 4.22 1.34
C LEU A 46 -16.20 5.14 2.56
N GLN A 47 -17.10 6.11 2.71
CA GLN A 47 -17.04 7.01 3.86
C GLN A 47 -17.25 6.29 5.22
N PRO A 48 -16.67 6.81 6.31
CA PRO A 48 -15.74 7.94 6.36
C PRO A 48 -14.30 7.54 5.98
N ILE A 49 -13.69 8.29 5.06
CA ILE A 49 -12.28 8.15 4.67
C ILE A 49 -11.43 9.08 5.53
N HIS A 50 -10.32 8.57 6.06
CA HIS A 50 -9.42 9.29 6.97
C HIS A 50 -8.06 9.62 6.35
N ALA A 51 -7.60 8.82 5.39
CA ALA A 51 -6.36 9.07 4.65
C ALA A 51 -6.37 8.35 3.30
N LEU A 52 -5.56 8.84 2.37
CA LEU A 52 -5.27 8.16 1.10
C LEU A 52 -3.79 7.78 1.06
N ILE A 53 -3.48 6.60 0.52
CA ILE A 53 -2.12 6.16 0.23
C ILE A 53 -1.99 6.03 -1.29
N PHE A 54 -1.08 6.80 -1.89
CA PHE A 54 -0.88 6.84 -3.33
C PHE A 54 0.46 6.21 -3.69
N LEU A 55 0.42 5.23 -4.59
CA LEU A 55 1.58 4.59 -5.20
C LEU A 55 1.76 5.10 -6.63
N PHE A 56 2.98 5.49 -6.97
CA PHE A 56 3.33 5.90 -8.32
C PHE A 56 4.74 5.45 -8.68
N LYS A 57 5.02 5.37 -10.00
CA LYS A 57 6.38 5.13 -10.49
C LYS A 57 7.29 6.29 -10.09
N TRP A 58 8.29 5.99 -9.28
CA TRP A 58 9.31 6.95 -8.89
C TRP A 58 10.31 7.11 -10.03
N VAL A 59 10.41 8.33 -10.54
CA VAL A 59 11.44 8.70 -11.51
C VAL A 59 12.59 9.28 -10.71
N ALA A 60 13.64 8.47 -10.53
CA ALA A 60 14.83 8.93 -9.85
C ALA A 60 15.37 10.16 -10.58
N PRO A 61 15.69 11.25 -9.85
CA PRO A 61 16.44 12.37 -10.40
C PRO A 61 17.74 11.86 -11.03
N THR A 62 18.27 12.58 -12.03
CA THR A 62 19.55 12.26 -12.69
C THR A 62 20.67 12.05 -11.66
N GLU A 63 21.78 11.39 -12.03
CA GLU A 63 22.91 11.05 -11.12
C GLU A 63 23.52 12.28 -10.43
N THR A 64 22.84 12.73 -9.39
CA THR A 64 23.07 13.94 -8.61
C THR A 64 23.15 13.54 -7.13
N SER A 65 23.65 14.46 -6.30
CA SER A 65 23.77 14.23 -4.87
C SER A 65 22.40 14.03 -4.20
N ASP A 66 22.36 13.39 -3.04
CA ASP A 66 21.09 13.16 -2.32
C ASP A 66 20.38 14.46 -1.91
N ALA A 67 21.14 15.54 -1.73
CA ALA A 67 20.58 16.88 -1.48
C ALA A 67 19.84 17.42 -2.71
N GLU A 68 20.42 17.28 -3.90
CA GLU A 68 19.80 17.71 -5.17
C GLU A 68 18.56 16.87 -5.49
N LYS A 69 18.60 15.57 -5.24
CA LYS A 69 17.41 14.70 -5.36
C LYS A 69 16.28 15.17 -4.46
N LYS A 70 16.59 15.57 -3.22
CA LYS A 70 15.61 16.03 -2.25
C LYS A 70 14.99 17.36 -2.68
N GLU A 71 15.81 18.29 -3.17
CA GLU A 71 15.34 19.57 -3.70
C GLU A 71 14.43 19.40 -4.93
N GLU A 72 14.77 18.48 -5.84
CA GLU A 72 13.93 18.18 -7.00
C GLU A 72 12.60 17.52 -6.60
N ASN A 73 12.64 16.57 -5.65
CA ASN A 73 11.43 15.97 -5.07
C ASN A 73 10.55 17.02 -4.39
N ASP A 74 11.13 17.96 -3.64
CA ASP A 74 10.41 19.05 -2.99
C ASP A 74 9.77 19.99 -4.03
N ALA A 75 10.47 20.26 -5.14
CA ALA A 75 9.96 21.05 -6.25
C ALA A 75 8.80 20.38 -7.00
N ALA A 76 8.75 19.04 -7.04
CA ALA A 76 7.68 18.31 -7.71
C ALA A 76 6.29 18.61 -7.12
N SER A 77 6.17 18.78 -5.79
CA SER A 77 4.87 19.14 -5.19
C SER A 77 4.43 20.56 -5.52
N LYS A 78 5.37 21.49 -5.75
CA LYS A 78 5.02 22.86 -6.16
C LYS A 78 4.30 22.90 -7.51
N LYS A 79 4.58 21.93 -8.40
CA LYS A 79 3.91 21.81 -9.71
C LYS A 79 2.43 21.43 -9.60
N VAL A 80 2.02 20.84 -8.48
CA VAL A 80 0.65 20.42 -8.18
C VAL A 80 0.06 21.21 -6.99
N GLY A 81 0.50 22.47 -6.84
CA GLY A 81 -0.05 23.40 -5.86
C GLY A 81 0.36 23.18 -4.40
N GLY A 82 1.29 22.27 -4.12
CA GLY A 82 1.78 21.98 -2.77
C GLY A 82 2.81 23.00 -2.27
N GLN A 83 2.66 23.41 -1.01
CA GLN A 83 3.62 24.25 -0.29
C GLN A 83 4.37 23.39 0.73
N LEU A 84 5.68 23.20 0.53
CA LEU A 84 6.55 22.66 1.57
C LEU A 84 6.56 23.63 2.77
N VAL A 85 6.31 23.11 3.98
CA VAL A 85 6.32 23.92 5.21
C VAL A 85 7.53 23.60 6.07
N SER A 86 7.87 24.50 6.97
CA SER A 86 8.91 24.27 7.99
C SER A 86 8.47 23.22 9.02
N LEU A 87 9.45 22.64 9.73
CA LEU A 87 9.18 21.71 10.83
C LEU A 87 8.27 22.36 11.89
N GLU A 88 8.59 23.60 12.28
CA GLU A 88 7.85 24.39 13.27
C GLU A 88 6.38 24.56 12.85
N GLU A 89 6.12 25.00 11.61
CA GLU A 89 4.76 25.15 11.10
C GLU A 89 4.00 23.82 11.06
N SER A 90 4.66 22.72 10.69
CA SER A 90 4.01 21.40 10.69
C SER A 90 3.68 20.91 12.10
N GLN A 91 4.56 21.16 13.07
CA GLN A 91 4.36 20.80 14.48
C GLN A 91 3.27 21.65 15.14
N ASP A 92 3.21 22.95 14.83
CA ASP A 92 2.15 23.85 15.27
C ASP A 92 0.77 23.42 14.74
N CYS A 93 0.72 22.82 13.55
CA CYS A 93 -0.49 22.21 12.99
C CYS A 93 -0.78 20.80 13.55
N GLY A 94 0.08 20.26 14.42
CA GLY A 94 -0.03 18.91 14.97
C GLY A 94 0.14 17.81 13.92
N VAL A 95 0.89 18.07 12.84
CA VAL A 95 1.16 17.09 11.79
C VAL A 95 2.30 16.18 12.21
N TYR A 96 2.06 14.88 12.23
CA TYR A 96 3.12 13.88 12.38
C TYR A 96 3.76 13.59 11.01
N PHE A 97 5.08 13.69 10.90
CA PHE A 97 5.78 13.42 9.64
C PHE A 97 7.15 12.79 9.90
N ALA A 98 7.35 11.57 9.40
CA ALA A 98 8.60 10.84 9.44
C ALA A 98 9.15 10.61 8.03
N ASN A 99 10.47 10.78 7.89
CA ASN A 99 11.18 10.48 6.65
C ASN A 99 11.40 8.97 6.48
N GLN A 100 11.50 8.55 5.24
CA GLN A 100 12.00 7.23 4.90
C GLN A 100 13.53 7.26 4.94
N VAL A 101 14.10 6.54 5.91
CA VAL A 101 15.56 6.39 6.05
C VAL A 101 16.04 4.97 5.69
N ILE A 102 15.09 4.06 5.42
CA ILE A 102 15.35 2.66 5.09
C ILE A 102 14.74 2.33 3.73
N ASN A 103 15.50 1.64 2.87
CA ASN A 103 15.02 1.12 1.59
C ASN A 103 13.88 0.12 1.79
N ASN A 104 12.92 0.11 0.86
CA ASN A 104 11.72 -0.73 0.86
C ASN A 104 10.71 -0.51 2.02
N ALA A 105 11.01 0.36 2.99
CA ALA A 105 10.10 0.66 4.09
C ALA A 105 8.96 1.64 3.72
N CYS A 106 8.90 2.12 2.47
CA CYS A 106 7.98 3.16 2.01
C CYS A 106 6.50 2.88 2.35
N ALA A 107 6.03 1.64 2.16
CA ALA A 107 4.65 1.25 2.47
C ALA A 107 4.30 1.45 3.97
N THR A 108 5.18 1.01 4.87
CA THR A 108 4.98 1.18 6.31
C THR A 108 5.13 2.64 6.72
N ILE A 109 6.11 3.37 6.19
CA ILE A 109 6.30 4.79 6.49
C ILE A 109 5.09 5.62 6.04
N ALA A 110 4.57 5.39 4.83
CA ALA A 110 3.34 6.05 4.36
C ALA A 110 2.13 5.70 5.24
N THR A 111 1.98 4.43 5.63
CA THR A 111 0.90 3.98 6.52
C THR A 111 0.98 4.64 7.89
N VAL A 112 2.16 4.65 8.53
CA VAL A 112 2.35 5.27 9.85
C VAL A 112 2.16 6.78 9.76
N ASN A 113 2.72 7.45 8.75
CA ASN A 113 2.48 8.87 8.52
C ASN A 113 0.99 9.17 8.34
N ALA A 114 0.23 8.31 7.65
CA ALA A 114 -1.20 8.47 7.54
C ALA A 114 -1.91 8.32 8.90
N VAL A 115 -1.72 7.17 9.57
CA VAL A 115 -2.45 6.80 10.79
C VAL A 115 -2.19 7.74 11.95
N MET A 116 -0.94 8.16 12.14
CA MET A 116 -0.56 9.06 13.24
C MET A 116 -1.20 10.45 13.13
N ASN A 117 -1.70 10.81 11.95
CA ASN A 117 -2.45 12.04 11.73
C ASN A 117 -3.98 11.87 11.87
N ILE A 118 -4.49 10.63 11.83
CA ILE A 118 -5.91 10.32 12.09
C ILE A 118 -6.18 10.54 13.58
N THR A 119 -7.21 11.32 13.89
CA THR A 119 -7.55 11.61 15.30
C THR A 119 -8.23 10.38 15.92
N PRO A 120 -7.74 9.85 17.06
CA PRO A 120 -8.44 8.80 17.79
C PRO A 120 -9.87 9.21 18.17
N GLN A 121 -10.80 8.27 18.11
CA GLN A 121 -12.22 8.51 18.36
C GLN A 121 -12.79 7.40 19.22
N GLU A 122 -13.23 7.77 20.42
CA GLU A 122 -13.99 6.87 21.29
C GLU A 122 -15.45 6.80 20.80
N ALA A 123 -15.91 5.59 20.49
CA ALA A 123 -17.27 5.33 20.07
C ALA A 123 -18.09 4.72 21.22
N ALA A 124 -19.42 4.89 21.17
CA ALA A 124 -20.32 4.24 22.13
C ALA A 124 -20.25 2.70 22.05
N ASN A 125 -19.91 2.19 20.87
CA ASN A 125 -19.60 0.79 20.61
C ASN A 125 -18.08 0.66 20.47
N ASP A 126 -17.41 -0.06 21.37
CA ASP A 126 -15.94 -0.21 21.35
C ASP A 126 -15.41 -0.80 20.03
N ALA A 127 -16.23 -1.59 19.32
CA ALA A 127 -15.85 -2.11 18.01
C ALA A 127 -15.75 -1.02 16.91
N GLU A 128 -16.31 0.16 17.14
CA GLU A 128 -16.21 1.34 16.26
C GLU A 128 -15.14 2.34 16.75
N THR A 129 -14.46 2.09 17.87
CA THR A 129 -13.41 2.99 18.40
C THR A 129 -12.19 2.98 17.48
N ILE A 130 -11.75 4.18 17.09
CA ILE A 130 -10.50 4.39 16.34
C ILE A 130 -9.39 4.69 17.34
N ALA A 131 -8.35 3.86 17.35
CA ALA A 131 -7.18 4.04 18.21
C ALA A 131 -5.90 3.63 17.48
N HIS A 132 -4.79 4.31 17.76
CA HIS A 132 -3.48 4.01 17.18
C HIS A 132 -2.88 2.72 17.75
N GLY A 133 -3.20 2.41 19.01
CA GLY A 133 -2.66 1.26 19.72
C GLY A 133 -1.34 1.59 20.42
N ALA A 134 -0.98 0.75 21.39
CA ALA A 134 0.10 1.05 22.34
C ALA A 134 1.47 1.27 21.68
N GLU A 135 1.81 0.53 20.62
CA GLU A 135 3.09 0.71 19.93
C GLU A 135 3.17 2.11 19.30
N LEU A 136 2.18 2.49 18.50
CA LEU A 136 2.16 3.78 17.82
C LEU A 136 2.08 4.93 18.82
N ASP A 137 1.28 4.80 19.89
CA ASP A 137 1.20 5.79 20.97
C ASP A 137 2.56 5.99 21.67
N ASN A 138 3.29 4.89 21.91
CA ASN A 138 4.63 4.93 22.51
C ASN A 138 5.63 5.58 21.57
N LEU A 139 5.62 5.23 20.27
CA LEU A 139 6.49 5.83 19.26
C LEU A 139 6.20 7.32 19.08
N ALA A 140 4.92 7.72 19.06
CA ALA A 140 4.48 9.12 19.02
C ALA A 140 5.05 9.91 20.20
N SER A 141 4.88 9.35 21.40
CA SER A 141 5.29 9.99 22.65
C SER A 141 6.81 10.09 22.76
N PHE A 142 7.52 9.03 22.35
CA PHE A 142 8.98 8.99 22.37
C PHE A 142 9.60 9.97 21.36
N GLY A 143 9.00 10.06 20.16
CA GLY A 143 9.46 10.94 19.09
C GLY A 143 8.95 12.39 19.17
N ALA A 144 8.17 12.73 20.20
CA ALA A 144 7.53 14.03 20.30
C ALA A 144 8.56 15.18 20.24
N GLY A 145 8.35 16.12 19.29
CA GLY A 145 9.22 17.27 19.07
C GLY A 145 10.51 16.99 18.29
N MET A 146 10.78 15.74 17.90
CA MET A 146 11.92 15.40 17.05
C MET A 146 11.67 15.77 15.58
N ASP A 147 12.74 15.92 14.81
CA ASP A 147 12.67 16.15 13.37
C ASP A 147 12.30 14.86 12.60
N ALA A 148 11.87 15.03 11.35
CA ALA A 148 11.38 13.95 10.50
C ALA A 148 12.41 12.85 10.21
N MET A 149 13.71 13.18 10.11
CA MET A 149 14.77 12.19 9.90
C MET A 149 14.95 11.33 11.14
N THR A 150 15.00 11.97 12.31
CA THR A 150 15.08 11.27 13.61
C THR A 150 13.87 10.35 13.82
N LEU A 151 12.65 10.82 13.52
CA LEU A 151 11.44 9.99 13.54
C LEU A 151 11.54 8.81 12.57
N GLY A 152 12.08 9.02 11.37
CA GLY A 152 12.34 7.96 10.41
C GLY A 152 13.26 6.86 10.94
N HIS A 153 14.34 7.24 11.65
CA HIS A 153 15.24 6.29 12.29
C HIS A 153 14.56 5.50 13.42
N ILE A 154 13.73 6.16 14.23
CA ILE A 154 12.95 5.51 15.29
C ILE A 154 12.01 4.45 14.71
N LEU A 155 11.24 4.80 13.68
CA LEU A 155 10.34 3.86 13.01
C LEU A 155 11.11 2.70 12.37
N GLY A 156 12.23 3.00 11.73
CA GLY A 156 13.08 2.00 11.09
C GLY A 156 13.71 0.99 12.06
N GLN A 157 13.84 1.36 13.34
CA GLN A 157 14.34 0.50 14.41
C GLN A 157 13.26 -0.30 15.13
N SER A 158 11.97 -0.04 14.90
CA SER A 158 10.88 -0.82 15.52
C SER A 158 10.86 -2.24 14.95
N GLU A 159 11.11 -3.21 15.82
CA GLU A 159 11.04 -4.63 15.48
C GLU A 159 9.61 -5.06 15.12
N LEU A 160 8.59 -4.51 15.79
CA LEU A 160 7.20 -4.81 15.48
C LEU A 160 6.85 -4.34 14.07
N LEU A 161 7.19 -3.10 13.71
CA LEU A 161 6.94 -2.56 12.37
C LEU A 161 7.66 -3.39 11.29
N ARG A 162 8.95 -3.68 11.49
CA ARG A 162 9.76 -4.45 10.53
C ARG A 162 9.26 -5.88 10.36
N THR A 163 8.94 -6.56 11.46
CA THR A 163 8.48 -7.96 11.43
C THR A 163 7.10 -8.06 10.78
N THR A 164 6.19 -7.15 11.13
CA THR A 164 4.86 -7.06 10.52
C THR A 164 4.97 -6.78 9.03
N HIS A 165 5.76 -5.79 8.62
CA HIS A 165 6.02 -5.47 7.21
C HIS A 165 6.54 -6.68 6.43
N ASN A 166 7.58 -7.35 6.93
CA ASN A 166 8.19 -8.48 6.24
C ASN A 166 7.29 -9.74 6.21
N SER A 167 6.29 -9.83 7.09
CA SER A 167 5.35 -10.97 7.14
C SER A 167 4.43 -11.05 5.90
N PHE A 168 4.37 -9.98 5.11
CA PHE A 168 3.59 -9.88 3.87
C PHE A 168 4.45 -9.97 2.61
N SER A 169 5.77 -10.02 2.79
CA SER A 169 6.68 -10.26 1.67
C SER A 169 6.42 -11.63 1.09
N ASN A 170 6.53 -11.74 -0.24
CA ASN A 170 6.45 -13.03 -0.91
C ASN A 170 7.43 -13.98 -0.21
N SER A 171 6.91 -15.10 0.30
CA SER A 171 7.71 -16.18 0.87
C SER A 171 8.49 -16.85 -0.24
N SER A 172 9.44 -16.15 -0.85
CA SER A 172 10.29 -16.73 -1.88
C SER A 172 11.34 -17.58 -1.17
N PRO A 173 11.27 -18.91 -1.29
CA PRO A 173 12.27 -19.85 -0.76
C PRO A 173 13.67 -19.63 -1.36
N PHE A 174 13.72 -19.00 -2.52
CA PHE A 174 14.91 -18.64 -3.24
C PHE A 174 14.97 -17.13 -3.17
N SER A 175 15.92 -16.56 -2.41
CA SER A 175 16.36 -15.21 -2.72
C SER A 175 16.86 -15.30 -4.16
N ILE A 176 16.09 -14.82 -5.14
CA ILE A 176 16.61 -14.64 -6.49
C ILE A 176 17.68 -13.58 -6.31
N SER A 177 18.92 -14.04 -6.11
CA SER A 177 20.11 -13.20 -6.14
C SER A 177 19.98 -12.37 -7.40
N ARG A 178 19.98 -11.04 -7.24
CA ARG A 178 19.97 -10.10 -8.39
C ARG A 178 21.05 -10.45 -9.42
N ASP A 179 22.08 -11.19 -9.00
CA ASP A 179 23.19 -11.68 -9.81
C ASP A 179 22.86 -12.82 -10.81
N ALA A 180 21.69 -13.45 -10.75
CA ALA A 180 21.37 -14.58 -11.65
C ALA A 180 20.82 -14.15 -13.03
N THR A 181 20.55 -12.87 -13.24
CA THR A 181 20.09 -12.32 -14.53
C THR A 181 20.88 -11.05 -14.83
N SER A 182 22.00 -11.18 -15.54
CA SER A 182 22.92 -10.10 -15.88
C SER A 182 22.41 -9.08 -16.92
N ASP A 183 21.12 -9.12 -17.27
CA ASP A 183 20.47 -8.23 -18.25
C ASP A 183 19.22 -7.55 -17.64
N LYS A 184 19.30 -7.03 -16.41
CA LYS A 184 18.21 -6.21 -15.87
C LYS A 184 18.33 -4.79 -16.42
N GLU A 185 17.47 -4.46 -17.38
CA GLU A 185 16.91 -3.11 -17.52
C GLU A 185 16.63 -2.58 -16.10
N LYS A 186 16.97 -1.32 -15.81
CA LYS A 186 16.75 -0.70 -14.48
C LYS A 186 15.31 -1.00 -14.06
N GLU A 187 15.13 -1.87 -13.06
CA GLU A 187 13.79 -2.23 -12.57
C GLU A 187 13.07 -0.95 -12.14
N ASP A 188 11.83 -0.78 -12.60
CA ASP A 188 11.02 0.37 -12.25
C ASP A 188 10.82 0.43 -10.73
N ALA A 189 11.21 1.54 -10.13
CA ALA A 189 10.99 1.80 -8.71
C ALA A 189 9.62 2.46 -8.51
N TYR A 190 8.89 2.01 -7.48
CA TYR A 190 7.60 2.58 -7.09
C TYR A 190 7.69 3.17 -5.68
N HIS A 191 6.93 4.23 -5.44
CA HIS A 191 6.99 4.98 -4.18
C HIS A 191 5.62 5.29 -3.61
N PHE A 192 5.46 5.08 -2.30
CA PHE A 192 4.25 5.34 -1.55
C PHE A 192 4.32 6.69 -0.84
N ILE A 193 3.23 7.44 -0.91
CA ILE A 193 3.00 8.66 -0.12
C ILE A 193 1.61 8.63 0.52
N ALA A 194 1.39 9.46 1.53
CA ALA A 194 0.07 9.62 2.14
C ALA A 194 -0.51 11.02 1.94
N TYR A 195 -1.83 11.10 1.83
CA TYR A 195 -2.60 12.33 1.93
C TYR A 195 -3.55 12.27 3.13
N VAL A 196 -3.53 13.30 3.99
CA VAL A 196 -4.36 13.35 5.21
C VAL A 196 -5.01 14.72 5.39
N PRO A 197 -6.23 14.79 5.91
CA PRO A 197 -6.81 16.04 6.41
C PRO A 197 -6.26 16.38 7.80
N LYS A 198 -5.71 17.59 7.96
CA LYS A 198 -5.29 18.08 9.28
C LYS A 198 -5.42 19.60 9.35
N MET A 199 -6.07 20.10 10.41
CA MET A 199 -6.27 21.54 10.65
C MET A 199 -6.87 22.29 9.45
N GLY A 200 -7.89 21.70 8.81
CA GLY A 200 -8.61 22.32 7.69
C GLY A 200 -7.82 22.39 6.38
N CYS A 201 -6.70 21.67 6.26
CA CYS A 201 -5.92 21.54 5.03
C CYS A 201 -5.67 20.07 4.68
N VAL A 202 -5.43 19.81 3.40
CA VAL A 202 -4.89 18.53 2.94
C VAL A 202 -3.38 18.57 3.06
N TRP A 203 -2.78 17.51 3.59
CA TRP A 203 -1.33 17.37 3.74
C TRP A 203 -0.84 16.18 2.94
N GLU A 204 0.20 16.38 2.14
CA GLU A 204 0.96 15.33 1.48
C GLU A 204 2.19 14.99 2.34
N LEU A 205 2.32 13.71 2.68
CA LEU A 205 3.35 13.15 3.52
C LEU A 205 4.18 12.17 2.69
N ASP A 206 5.23 12.68 2.07
CA ASP A 206 6.19 11.92 1.28
C ASP A 206 7.49 11.74 2.07
N GLY A 207 7.81 10.50 2.44
CA GLY A 207 8.99 10.18 3.24
C GLY A 207 10.33 10.57 2.60
N LEU A 208 10.37 10.84 1.28
CA LEU A 208 11.58 11.26 0.58
C LEU A 208 11.75 12.79 0.49
N LYS A 209 10.74 13.57 0.89
CA LYS A 209 10.81 15.06 0.91
C LYS A 209 11.46 15.60 2.16
N SER A 210 11.84 16.88 2.16
CA SER A 210 12.45 17.52 3.34
C SER A 210 11.46 17.85 4.46
N GLY A 211 10.16 17.83 4.18
CA GLY A 211 9.12 18.17 5.13
C GLY A 211 7.73 17.79 4.61
N ALA A 212 6.73 17.97 5.46
CA ALA A 212 5.34 17.83 5.07
C ALA A 212 4.97 18.91 4.03
N VAL A 213 4.11 18.55 3.08
CA VAL A 213 3.63 19.46 2.04
C VAL A 213 2.19 19.79 2.32
N ARG A 214 1.90 21.07 2.55
CA ARG A 214 0.53 21.56 2.72
C ARG A 214 -0.08 21.86 1.35
N HIS A 215 -1.21 21.22 1.10
CA HIS A 215 -2.12 21.57 0.01
C HIS A 215 -3.19 22.53 0.52
N GLY A 216 -3.92 23.18 -0.39
CA GLY A 216 -4.91 24.21 -0.07
C GLY A 216 -5.95 23.80 1.00
N SER A 217 -6.65 24.79 1.55
CA SER A 217 -7.71 24.57 2.53
C SER A 217 -8.76 23.61 2.01
N CYS A 218 -9.27 22.74 2.88
CA CYS A 218 -10.36 21.83 2.61
C CYS A 218 -11.52 22.08 3.57
N GLU A 219 -12.73 21.82 3.09
CA GLU A 219 -13.91 21.75 3.95
C GLU A 219 -13.78 20.53 4.88
N GLU A 220 -14.34 20.64 6.09
CA GLU A 220 -14.41 19.51 7.02
C GLU A 220 -15.24 18.35 6.43
N GLY A 221 -14.97 17.13 6.88
CA GLY A 221 -15.65 15.94 6.37
C GLY A 221 -15.24 15.60 4.94
N GLU A 222 -16.19 15.34 4.05
CA GLU A 222 -15.90 14.75 2.72
C GLU A 222 -15.17 15.70 1.76
N GLY A 223 -15.17 17.00 2.03
CA GLY A 223 -14.57 18.01 1.16
C GLY A 223 -13.05 17.88 1.00
N TRP A 224 -12.35 17.31 1.98
CA TRP A 224 -10.91 17.06 1.88
C TRP A 224 -10.58 15.97 0.85
N VAL A 225 -11.42 14.93 0.74
CA VAL A 225 -11.19 13.82 -0.20
C VAL A 225 -11.21 14.36 -1.62
N LYS A 226 -12.21 15.18 -1.96
CA LYS A 226 -12.27 15.87 -3.24
C LYS A 226 -10.98 16.65 -3.50
N LYS A 227 -10.54 17.46 -2.53
CA LYS A 227 -9.31 18.25 -2.69
C LYS A 227 -8.06 17.38 -2.89
N ALA A 228 -7.94 16.28 -2.16
CA ALA A 228 -6.83 15.34 -2.31
C ALA A 228 -6.88 14.64 -3.69
N THR A 229 -8.06 14.25 -4.17
CA THR A 229 -8.21 13.63 -5.49
C THR A 229 -7.88 14.58 -6.64
N GLU A 230 -8.20 15.87 -6.54
CA GLU A 230 -7.77 16.90 -7.50
C GLU A 230 -6.23 16.96 -7.59
N VAL A 231 -5.56 17.00 -6.44
CA VAL A 231 -4.08 17.00 -6.38
C VAL A 231 -3.48 15.71 -6.97
N ILE A 232 -4.08 14.56 -6.67
CA ILE A 232 -3.65 13.27 -7.23
C ILE A 232 -3.85 13.24 -8.75
N GLN A 233 -4.97 13.73 -9.25
CA GLN A 233 -5.25 13.83 -10.69
C GLN A 233 -4.26 14.76 -11.40
N GLU A 234 -3.95 15.93 -10.81
CA GLU A 234 -2.91 16.82 -11.32
C GLU A 234 -1.54 16.12 -11.36
N ARG A 235 -1.20 15.34 -10.32
CA ARG A 235 0.03 14.55 -10.29
C ARG A 235 0.07 13.48 -11.37
N ILE A 236 -1.01 12.72 -11.56
CA ILE A 236 -1.13 11.74 -12.65
C ILE A 236 -0.94 12.42 -14.00
N GLY A 237 -1.50 13.63 -14.17
CA GLY A 237 -1.34 14.45 -15.37
C GLY A 237 0.10 14.89 -15.69
N THR A 238 1.04 14.75 -14.75
CA THR A 238 2.48 14.99 -15.01
C THR A 238 3.19 13.82 -15.70
N TYR A 239 2.56 12.64 -15.74
CA TYR A 239 3.11 11.45 -16.39
C TYR A 239 2.69 11.38 -17.87
N PRO A 240 3.45 10.66 -18.72
CA PRO A 240 3.08 10.47 -20.12
C PRO A 240 1.67 9.88 -20.27
N PRO A 241 0.87 10.34 -21.25
CA PRO A 241 -0.44 9.76 -21.53
C PRO A 241 -0.36 8.24 -21.73
N GLY A 242 -1.27 7.51 -21.09
CA GLY A 242 -1.28 6.04 -21.11
C GLY A 242 -0.44 5.38 -20.01
N SER A 243 0.20 6.15 -19.12
CA SER A 243 0.78 5.60 -17.90
C SER A 243 -0.33 5.06 -16.99
N LEU A 244 -0.29 3.76 -16.68
CA LEU A 244 -1.30 3.09 -15.84
C LEU A 244 -0.75 2.60 -14.50
N MET A 245 0.55 2.77 -14.26
CA MET A 245 1.24 2.21 -13.10
C MET A 245 1.08 3.08 -11.85
N PHE A 246 -0.18 3.22 -11.42
CA PHE A 246 -0.59 3.91 -10.20
C PHE A 246 -1.51 2.99 -9.39
N ASN A 247 -1.48 3.14 -8.08
CA ASN A 247 -2.48 2.55 -7.20
C ASN A 247 -2.86 3.57 -6.12
N LEU A 248 -4.12 3.56 -5.69
CA LEU A 248 -4.63 4.46 -4.68
C LEU A 248 -5.43 3.67 -3.67
N LEU A 249 -5.03 3.72 -2.41
CA LEU A 249 -5.72 3.07 -1.30
C LEU A 249 -6.38 4.13 -0.41
N ALA A 250 -7.53 3.79 0.15
CA ALA A 250 -8.24 4.59 1.15
C ALA A 250 -8.17 3.90 2.51
N ILE A 251 -7.66 4.60 3.53
CA ILE A 251 -7.83 4.22 4.93
C ILE A 251 -9.15 4.80 5.40
N ARG A 252 -10.09 3.93 5.79
CA ARG A 252 -11.45 4.29 6.20
C ARG A 252 -11.84 3.59 7.50
N SER A 253 -12.94 4.03 8.13
CA SER A 253 -13.47 3.30 9.29
C SER A 253 -13.90 1.88 8.92
N ALA A 254 -13.67 0.94 9.84
CA ALA A 254 -14.11 -0.44 9.66
C ALA A 254 -15.64 -0.52 9.48
N ALA A 255 -16.09 -1.17 8.42
CA ALA A 255 -17.50 -1.12 8.02
C ALA A 255 -18.41 -2.01 8.87
N ILE A 256 -17.94 -3.23 9.15
CA ILE A 256 -18.74 -4.32 9.72
C ILE A 256 -19.40 -3.90 11.05
N PRO A 257 -18.67 -3.38 12.05
CA PRO A 257 -19.28 -3.01 13.34
C PRO A 257 -20.41 -1.98 13.20
N ARG A 258 -20.20 -0.98 12.33
CA ARG A 258 -21.20 0.06 12.04
C ARG A 258 -22.43 -0.53 11.35
N LEU A 259 -22.23 -1.40 10.35
CA LEU A 259 -23.33 -2.02 9.60
C LEU A 259 -24.17 -2.93 10.50
N GLU A 260 -23.53 -3.76 11.33
CA GLU A 260 -24.20 -4.62 12.31
C GLU A 260 -25.04 -3.80 13.29
N ARG A 261 -24.47 -2.71 13.84
CA ARG A 261 -25.19 -1.80 14.74
C ARG A 261 -26.38 -1.14 14.04
N LEU A 262 -26.20 -0.65 12.82
CA LEU A 262 -27.29 -0.01 12.06
C LEU A 262 -28.43 -1.00 11.76
N ILE A 263 -28.12 -2.24 11.40
CA ILE A 263 -29.13 -3.29 11.16
C ILE A 263 -29.88 -3.65 12.46
N ALA A 264 -29.19 -3.69 13.59
CA ALA A 264 -29.80 -4.03 14.89
C ALA A 264 -30.59 -2.88 15.55
N SER A 265 -30.37 -1.63 15.11
CA SER A 265 -31.02 -0.45 15.69
C SER A 265 -32.50 -0.36 15.34
N SER A 266 -33.35 -0.08 16.33
CA SER A 266 -34.79 0.19 16.13
C SER A 266 -35.06 1.48 15.36
N ASP A 267 -34.10 2.40 15.34
CA ASP A 267 -34.24 3.71 14.69
C ASP A 267 -33.97 3.64 13.19
N THR A 268 -33.43 2.52 12.70
CA THR A 268 -33.10 2.34 11.28
C THR A 268 -34.37 2.04 10.48
N PRO A 269 -34.69 2.82 9.43
CA PRO A 269 -35.86 2.58 8.60
C PRO A 269 -35.85 1.20 7.94
N SER A 270 -36.94 0.44 8.01
CA SER A 270 -37.01 -0.90 7.43
C SER A 270 -36.74 -0.95 5.92
N SER A 271 -36.92 0.17 5.21
CA SER A 271 -36.64 0.29 3.77
C SER A 271 -35.15 0.24 3.43
N VAL A 272 -34.26 0.62 4.35
CA VAL A 272 -32.80 0.62 4.10
C VAL A 272 -32.10 -0.64 4.60
N ILE A 273 -32.76 -1.43 5.47
CA ILE A 273 -32.18 -2.66 6.04
C ILE A 273 -31.68 -3.65 4.98
N PRO A 274 -32.41 -3.92 3.87
CA PRO A 274 -31.90 -4.83 2.83
C PRO A 274 -30.58 -4.38 2.21
N GLN A 275 -30.42 -3.07 1.96
CA GLN A 275 -29.18 -2.51 1.44
C GLN A 275 -28.03 -2.64 2.44
N LEU A 276 -28.29 -2.40 3.73
CA LEU A 276 -27.29 -2.55 4.78
C LEU A 276 -26.84 -4.01 4.93
N GLN A 277 -27.77 -4.97 4.81
CA GLN A 277 -27.48 -6.40 4.86
C GLN A 277 -26.61 -6.84 3.67
N GLU A 278 -26.90 -6.33 2.47
CA GLU A 278 -26.08 -6.58 1.28
C GLU A 278 -24.66 -6.03 1.46
N ASN A 279 -24.53 -4.77 1.93
CA ASN A 279 -23.23 -4.18 2.20
C ASN A 279 -22.45 -4.96 3.28
N LEU A 280 -23.13 -5.46 4.31
CA LEU A 280 -22.52 -6.28 5.36
C LEU A 280 -21.98 -7.59 4.79
N LEU A 281 -22.75 -8.26 3.92
CA LEU A 281 -22.33 -9.49 3.27
C LEU A 281 -21.07 -9.26 2.42
N GLN A 282 -21.04 -8.18 1.63
CA GLN A 282 -19.89 -7.83 0.79
C GLN A 282 -18.61 -7.60 1.62
N GLU A 283 -18.71 -6.88 2.74
CA GLU A 283 -17.58 -6.63 3.65
C GLU A 283 -17.12 -7.92 4.36
N GLN A 284 -18.06 -8.80 4.73
CA GLN A 284 -17.74 -10.11 5.31
C GLN A 284 -17.04 -11.04 4.30
N GLU A 285 -17.48 -11.04 3.04
CA GLU A 285 -16.81 -11.77 1.96
C GLU A 285 -15.40 -11.24 1.69
N LYS A 286 -15.23 -9.91 1.70
CA LYS A 286 -13.91 -9.27 1.58
C LYS A 286 -12.98 -9.74 2.69
N LEU A 287 -13.44 -9.75 3.94
CA LEU A 287 -12.67 -10.26 5.08
C LEU A 287 -12.33 -11.75 4.94
N HIS A 288 -13.24 -12.55 4.38
CA HIS A 288 -12.98 -13.97 4.14
C HIS A 288 -11.89 -14.17 3.07
N ARG A 289 -11.99 -13.45 1.94
CA ARG A 289 -10.95 -13.45 0.89
C ARG A 289 -9.60 -13.01 1.45
N MET A 290 -9.59 -11.95 2.26
CA MET A 290 -8.39 -11.46 2.95
C MET A 290 -7.67 -12.55 3.74
N LYS A 291 -8.40 -13.29 4.57
CA LYS A 291 -7.82 -14.36 5.40
C LYS A 291 -7.25 -15.49 4.55
N LEU A 292 -7.92 -15.85 3.45
CA LEU A 292 -7.45 -16.86 2.51
C LEU A 292 -6.16 -16.41 1.81
N GLU A 293 -6.17 -15.23 1.20
CA GLU A 293 -5.05 -14.69 0.43
C GLU A 293 -3.81 -14.45 1.31
N ASN A 294 -3.98 -13.89 2.50
CA ASN A 294 -2.87 -13.75 3.46
C ASN A 294 -2.34 -15.10 3.92
N GLY A 295 -3.21 -16.11 4.08
CA GLY A 295 -2.80 -17.48 4.34
C GLY A 295 -1.93 -18.05 3.21
N LEU A 296 -2.28 -17.77 1.96
CA LEU A 296 -1.50 -18.19 0.79
C LEU A 296 -0.17 -17.43 0.69
N ARG A 297 -0.15 -16.11 0.89
CA ARG A 297 1.05 -15.25 0.88
C ARG A 297 2.12 -15.71 1.87
N ARG A 298 1.69 -16.17 3.05
CA ARG A 298 2.57 -16.67 4.13
C ARG A 298 2.98 -18.13 3.93
N SER A 299 2.37 -18.85 2.99
CA SER A 299 2.61 -20.28 2.81
C SER A 299 3.83 -20.56 1.92
N ASN A 300 4.78 -21.35 2.43
CA ASN A 300 5.89 -21.82 1.61
C ASN A 300 5.44 -22.95 0.67
N SER A 301 5.18 -22.59 -0.58
CA SER A 301 4.67 -23.51 -1.60
C SER A 301 5.72 -24.43 -2.24
N VAL A 302 7.01 -24.36 -1.86
CA VAL A 302 8.07 -25.20 -2.48
C VAL A 302 7.81 -26.68 -2.35
N GLY A 303 7.45 -27.13 -1.15
CA GLY A 303 7.23 -28.55 -0.90
C GLY A 303 6.14 -29.11 -1.79
N MET A 304 5.05 -28.34 -1.94
CA MET A 304 3.94 -28.67 -2.83
C MET A 304 4.39 -28.71 -4.30
N ILE A 305 5.09 -27.67 -4.77
CA ILE A 305 5.57 -27.59 -6.15
C ILE A 305 6.49 -28.78 -6.47
N LEU A 306 7.44 -29.08 -5.57
CA LEU A 306 8.37 -30.20 -5.75
C LEU A 306 7.65 -31.55 -5.84
N GLU A 307 6.62 -31.77 -5.02
CA GLU A 307 5.86 -33.01 -5.03
C GLU A 307 4.99 -33.14 -6.30
N CYS A 308 4.37 -32.03 -6.74
CA CYS A 308 3.68 -31.98 -8.04
C CYS A 308 4.62 -32.33 -9.20
N LEU A 309 5.83 -31.75 -9.24
CA LEU A 309 6.83 -32.05 -10.27
C LEU A 309 7.26 -33.53 -10.26
N LYS A 310 7.45 -34.12 -9.07
CA LYS A 310 7.76 -35.56 -8.92
C LYS A 310 6.64 -36.48 -9.40
N GLN A 311 5.39 -36.07 -9.25
CA GLN A 311 4.24 -36.85 -9.73
C GLN A 311 4.13 -36.74 -11.25
N MET A 312 4.28 -35.53 -11.81
CA MET A 312 4.31 -35.30 -13.25
C MET A 312 5.44 -36.05 -13.97
N SER A 313 6.59 -36.25 -13.32
CA SER A 313 7.70 -37.03 -13.90
C SER A 313 7.41 -38.54 -13.93
N LYS A 314 6.53 -39.03 -13.06
CA LYS A 314 6.16 -40.46 -12.98
C LYS A 314 5.00 -40.81 -13.90
N GLU A 315 4.09 -39.87 -14.14
CA GLU A 315 2.98 -40.04 -15.07
C GLU A 315 3.46 -40.03 -16.53
N LYS A 316 3.18 -41.11 -17.26
CA LYS A 316 3.41 -41.18 -18.71
C LYS A 316 2.20 -40.66 -19.46
N VAL A 317 2.45 -39.94 -20.55
CA VAL A 317 1.39 -39.46 -21.44
C VAL A 317 0.86 -40.63 -22.27
N GLN A 318 -0.47 -40.81 -22.34
CA GLN A 318 -1.07 -41.83 -23.20
C GLN A 318 -0.89 -41.44 -24.68
N GLY A 319 -0.25 -42.31 -25.46
CA GLY A 319 -0.16 -42.17 -26.92
C GLY A 319 1.10 -41.48 -27.45
N ASP A 320 1.96 -40.91 -26.59
CA ASP A 320 3.26 -40.37 -26.99
C ASP A 320 4.41 -41.25 -26.46
N ALA A 321 5.53 -41.32 -27.18
CA ALA A 321 6.57 -42.36 -27.16
C ALA A 321 7.36 -42.57 -25.84
N GLY A 322 6.68 -42.76 -24.71
CA GLY A 322 7.28 -43.00 -23.40
C GLY A 322 7.66 -41.74 -22.62
N LYS A 323 7.32 -40.55 -23.11
CA LYS A 323 7.58 -39.27 -22.43
C LYS A 323 6.72 -39.11 -21.18
N SER A 324 7.31 -38.53 -20.15
CA SER A 324 6.58 -38.10 -18.96
C SER A 324 5.76 -36.84 -19.23
N ARG A 325 4.72 -36.62 -18.43
CA ARG A 325 3.90 -35.41 -18.47
C ARG A 325 4.72 -34.14 -18.20
N LEU A 326 5.79 -34.27 -17.43
CA LEU A 326 6.75 -33.19 -17.18
C LEU A 326 7.53 -32.79 -18.46
N GLU A 327 8.02 -33.77 -19.22
CA GLU A 327 8.76 -33.51 -20.46
C GLU A 327 7.89 -32.83 -21.52
N GLU A 328 6.62 -33.21 -21.62
CA GLU A 328 5.66 -32.55 -22.51
C GLU A 328 5.42 -31.09 -22.10
N ALA A 329 5.25 -30.83 -20.80
CA ALA A 329 5.07 -29.48 -20.28
C ALA A 329 6.31 -28.59 -20.52
N MET A 330 7.51 -29.15 -20.36
CA MET A 330 8.77 -28.45 -20.64
C MET A 330 8.89 -28.06 -22.12
N GLU A 331 8.54 -28.97 -23.04
CA GLU A 331 8.60 -28.66 -24.47
C GLU A 331 7.59 -27.58 -24.88
N LYS A 332 6.35 -27.65 -24.36
CA LYS A 332 5.34 -26.59 -24.57
C LYS A 332 5.83 -25.25 -24.04
N ALA A 333 6.41 -25.21 -22.84
CA ALA A 333 6.97 -23.99 -22.26
C ALA A 333 8.12 -23.42 -23.12
N ARG A 334 8.97 -24.29 -23.68
CA ARG A 334 10.07 -23.89 -24.58
C ARG A 334 9.55 -23.26 -25.88
N VAL A 335 8.51 -23.84 -26.48
CA VAL A 335 7.86 -23.29 -27.68
C VAL A 335 7.28 -21.91 -27.40
N ILE A 336 6.47 -21.78 -26.34
CA ILE A 336 5.87 -20.50 -25.93
C ILE A 336 6.96 -19.45 -25.63
N GLY A 337 8.04 -19.85 -24.95
CA GLY A 337 9.16 -18.97 -24.64
C GLY A 337 9.85 -18.42 -25.90
N ASN A 338 10.06 -19.27 -26.92
CA ASN A 338 10.62 -18.85 -28.19
C ASN A 338 9.67 -17.89 -28.95
N GLU A 339 8.37 -18.19 -28.98
CA GLU A 339 7.36 -17.31 -29.59
C GLU A 339 7.31 -15.93 -28.92
N LYS A 340 7.33 -15.87 -27.58
CA LYS A 340 7.40 -14.60 -26.85
C LYS A 340 8.68 -13.81 -27.17
N ARG A 341 9.82 -14.49 -27.28
CA ARG A 341 11.10 -13.86 -27.63
C ARG A 341 11.09 -13.30 -29.07
N GLU A 342 10.51 -14.02 -30.02
CA GLU A 342 10.35 -13.53 -31.39
C GLU A 342 9.40 -12.33 -31.49
N LYS A 343 8.29 -12.33 -30.74
CA LYS A 343 7.36 -11.18 -30.69
C LYS A 343 8.05 -9.93 -30.11
N ARG A 344 8.81 -10.08 -29.02
CA ARG A 344 9.63 -9.01 -28.43
C ARG A 344 10.65 -8.45 -29.43
N MET A 345 11.37 -9.32 -30.15
CA MET A 345 12.34 -8.89 -31.18
C MET A 345 11.70 -8.14 -32.35
N LYS A 346 10.40 -8.37 -32.61
CA LYS A 346 9.63 -7.69 -33.66
C LYS A 346 8.94 -6.40 -33.18
N GLY A 347 9.15 -5.99 -31.92
CA GLY A 347 8.50 -4.81 -31.35
C GLY A 347 6.98 -4.93 -31.23
N MET A 348 6.46 -6.17 -31.15
CA MET A 348 5.04 -6.43 -30.94
C MET A 348 4.80 -6.60 -29.44
N ASP A 349 3.78 -5.93 -28.90
CA ASP A 349 3.39 -6.07 -27.50
C ASP A 349 3.11 -7.54 -27.16
N VAL A 350 3.68 -7.97 -26.03
CA VAL A 350 3.56 -9.33 -25.54
C VAL A 350 2.55 -9.33 -24.40
N ASP A 351 1.32 -9.75 -24.69
CA ASP A 351 0.31 -10.09 -23.68
C ASP A 351 0.74 -11.28 -22.79
#